data_AF-A0A2W7RG83-F1
#
_entry.id   AF-A0A2W7RG83-F1
#
_cell.length_a   1.000
_cell.length_b   1.000
_cell.length_c   1.000
_cell.angle_alpha   90.00
_cell.angle_beta   90.00
_cell.angle_gamma   90.00
#
_symmetry.space_group_name_H-M   'P 1'
#
loop_
_entity.id
_entity.type
_entity.pdbx_description
1 polymer ?
#
loop_
_entity_poly.entity_id
_entity_poly.type
_entity_poly.pdbx_seq_one_letter_code
_entity_poly.pdbx_strand_id
1 'polypeptide(L)'
;MKTKLTLTVRKEIVEKAKMQAASRGISLSKMFEEIFEKESPGVEKTSEQVAAARFLERLKEETPIKALEKSDKELLREHRDKKYV
;
A
#
# COMPACT_ATOMS: atom_id res chain seq x y z
N MET A 1 -1.94 21.11 -18.33
CA MET A 1 -2.68 22.41 -18.29
C MET A 1 -2.96 22.75 -16.84
N LYS A 2 -2.93 24.04 -16.45
CA LYS A 2 -3.23 24.47 -15.07
C LYS A 2 -4.70 24.86 -14.94
N THR A 3 -5.34 24.49 -13.83
CA THR A 3 -6.75 24.79 -13.53
C THR A 3 -6.84 25.62 -12.26
N LYS A 4 -7.77 26.58 -12.21
CA LYS A 4 -7.98 27.41 -11.02
C LYS A 4 -8.80 26.66 -9.98
N LEU A 5 -8.23 26.44 -8.80
CA LEU A 5 -8.93 25.93 -7.61
C LEU A 5 -9.14 27.08 -6.62
N THR A 6 -10.38 27.31 -6.20
CA THR A 6 -10.71 28.31 -5.17
C THR A 6 -11.25 27.58 -3.94
N LEU A 7 -10.64 27.81 -2.78
CA LEU A 7 -10.98 27.13 -1.53
C LEU A 7 -11.30 28.16 -0.44
N THR A 8 -12.31 27.86 0.38
CA THR A 8 -12.57 28.61 1.61
C THR A 8 -11.80 27.96 2.73
N VAL A 9 -10.82 28.70 3.28
CA VAL A 9 -9.91 28.20 4.32
C VAL A 9 -9.88 29.18 5.48
N ARG A 10 -9.70 28.67 6.70
CA ARG A 10 -9.52 29.52 7.90
C ARG A 10 -8.34 30.47 7.71
N LYS A 11 -8.52 31.74 8.09
CA LYS A 11 -7.51 32.81 7.92
C LYS A 11 -6.16 32.44 8.55
N GLU A 12 -6.17 31.83 9.73
CA GLU A 12 -4.95 31.39 10.43
C GLU A 12 -4.13 30.38 9.62
N ILE A 13 -4.79 29.49 8.87
CA ILE A 13 -4.13 28.50 8.02
C ILE A 13 -3.49 29.20 6.81
N VAL A 14 -4.20 30.18 6.22
CA VAL A 14 -3.66 30.96 5.09
C VAL A 14 -2.39 31.70 5.49
N GLU A 15 -2.37 32.32 6.67
CA GLU A 15 -1.18 33.04 7.17
C GLU A 15 -0.01 32.09 7.44
N LYS A 16 -0.25 30.93 8.07
CA LYS A 16 0.78 29.90 8.25
C LYS A 16 1.33 29.40 6.92
N ALA A 17 0.46 29.13 5.95
CA ALA A 17 0.86 28.66 4.63
C ALA A 17 1.69 29.72 3.87
N LYS A 18 1.33 31.01 3.97
CA LYS A 18 2.13 32.11 3.41
C LYS A 18 3.53 32.17 4.04
N MET A 19 3.64 32.07 5.35
CA MET A 19 4.94 32.09 6.04
C MET A 19 5.81 30.92 5.60
N GLN A 20 5.25 29.71 5.53
CA GLN A 20 5.98 28.54 5.05
C GLN A 20 6.41 28.70 3.59
N ALA A 21 5.53 29.20 2.71
CA ALA A 21 5.85 29.42 1.31
C ALA A 21 6.99 30.45 1.15
N ALA A 22 6.92 31.56 1.90
CA ALA A 22 7.95 32.59 1.94
C ALA A 22 9.30 32.05 2.43
N SER A 23 9.31 31.24 3.49
CA SER A 23 10.55 30.63 4.02
C SER A 23 11.25 29.71 3.01
N ARG A 24 10.49 29.14 2.07
CA ARG A 24 10.99 28.27 1.00
C ARG A 24 11.23 29.03 -0.32
N GLY A 25 10.92 30.32 -0.38
CA GLY A 25 11.05 31.13 -1.60
C GLY A 25 10.12 30.71 -2.74
N ILE A 26 8.98 30.08 -2.43
CA ILE A 26 8.01 29.58 -3.43
C ILE A 26 6.64 30.21 -3.26
N SER A 27 5.81 30.15 -4.31
CA SER A 27 4.43 30.61 -4.25
C SER A 27 3.54 29.60 -3.50
N LEU A 28 2.41 30.08 -2.95
CA LEU A 28 1.38 29.24 -2.35
C LEU A 28 0.88 28.14 -3.31
N SER A 29 0.66 28.49 -4.58
CA SER A 29 0.23 27.51 -5.59
C SER A 29 1.28 26.44 -5.85
N LYS A 30 2.57 26.81 -5.88
CA LYS A 30 3.66 25.84 -6.06
C LYS A 30 3.83 24.97 -4.83
N MET A 31 3.75 25.55 -3.63
CA MET A 31 3.74 24.79 -2.37
C MET A 31 2.59 23.77 -2.34
N PHE A 32 1.39 24.17 -2.78
CA PHE A 32 0.24 23.29 -2.88
C PHE A 32 0.51 22.14 -3.87
N GLU A 33 0.96 22.45 -5.08
CA GLU A 33 1.35 21.43 -6.07
C GLU A 33 2.39 20.45 -5.49
N GLU A 34 3.45 20.94 -4.83
CA GLU A 34 4.50 20.10 -4.25
C GLU A 34 4.02 19.19 -3.10
N ILE A 35 3.08 19.67 -2.26
CA ILE A 35 2.53 18.86 -1.17
C ILE A 35 1.74 17.69 -1.76
N PHE A 36 0.86 17.97 -2.72
CA PHE A 36 0.00 16.96 -3.34
C PHE A 36 0.70 16.11 -4.42
N GLU A 37 1.86 16.53 -4.92
CA GLU A 37 2.71 15.72 -5.80
C GLU A 37 3.59 14.73 -5.00
N LYS A 38 4.05 15.15 -3.81
CA LYS A 38 4.81 14.28 -2.90
C LYS A 38 3.91 13.36 -2.08
N GLU A 39 2.71 13.82 -1.72
CA GLU A 39 1.65 12.94 -1.27
C GLU A 39 1.20 12.11 -2.48
N SER A 40 1.82 10.95 -2.65
CA SER A 40 1.05 9.85 -3.24
C SER A 40 -0.19 9.75 -2.34
N PRO A 41 -1.42 9.96 -2.84
CA PRO A 41 -2.58 9.61 -2.05
C PRO A 41 -2.44 8.12 -1.83
N GLY A 42 -1.89 7.76 -0.67
CA GLY A 42 -2.03 6.44 -0.12
C GLY A 42 -3.53 6.35 0.04
N VAL A 43 -4.21 5.81 -0.98
CA VAL A 43 -5.60 5.38 -0.90
C VAL A 43 -5.72 4.81 0.49
N GLU A 44 -6.54 5.41 1.35
CA GLU A 44 -6.65 4.99 2.73
C GLU A 44 -6.94 3.50 2.71
N LYS A 45 -5.89 2.69 2.94
CA LYS A 45 -6.02 1.26 2.80
C LYS A 45 -6.80 0.82 4.02
N THR A 46 -7.94 0.18 3.80
CA THR A 46 -8.65 -0.46 4.90
C THR A 46 -7.70 -1.43 5.61
N SER A 47 -7.96 -1.71 6.88
CA SER A 47 -7.16 -2.69 7.65
C SER A 47 -7.01 -4.03 6.91
N GLU A 48 -8.05 -4.44 6.19
CA GLU A 48 -8.10 -5.61 5.32
C GLU A 48 -7.13 -5.52 4.14
N GLN A 49 -7.08 -4.37 3.45
CA GLN A 49 -6.15 -4.14 2.35
C GLN A 49 -4.69 -4.11 2.81
N VAL A 50 -4.43 -3.61 4.02
CA VAL A 50 -3.10 -3.67 4.64
C VAL A 50 -2.73 -5.11 5.01
N ALA A 51 -3.67 -5.86 5.58
CA ALA A 51 -3.46 -7.27 5.90
C ALA A 51 -3.20 -8.12 4.65
N ALA A 52 -3.98 -7.91 3.59
CA ALA A 52 -3.80 -8.57 2.29
C ALA A 52 -2.44 -8.24 1.67
N ALA A 53 -2.02 -6.97 1.69
CA ALA A 53 -0.71 -6.58 1.19
C ALA A 53 0.43 -7.26 1.96
N ARG A 54 0.35 -7.31 3.30
CA ARG A 54 1.33 -8.02 4.15
C ARG A 54 1.35 -9.51 3.89
N PHE A 55 0.19 -10.11 3.65
CA PHE A 55 0.07 -11.53 3.32
C PHE A 55 0.72 -11.85 1.97
N LEU A 56 0.49 -11.02 0.96
CA LEU A 56 1.12 -11.19 -0.36
C LEU A 56 2.64 -11.08 -0.32
N GLU A 57 3.20 -10.18 0.49
CA GLU A 57 4.65 -10.09 0.67
C GLU A 57 5.20 -11.36 1.33
N ARG A 58 4.53 -11.90 2.36
CA ARG A 58 4.93 -13.19 2.96
C ARG A 58 4.92 -14.34 1.96
N LEU A 59 3.90 -14.42 1.11
CA LEU A 59 3.79 -15.48 0.10
C LEU A 59 4.92 -15.40 -0.95
N LYS A 60 5.48 -14.23 -1.21
CA LYS A 60 6.65 -14.09 -2.11
C LYS A 60 7.94 -14.60 -1.48
N GLU A 61 8.05 -14.47 -0.16
CA GLU A 61 9.21 -14.91 0.62
C GLU A 61 9.13 -16.40 0.98
N GLU A 62 7.92 -16.97 1.04
CA GLU A 62 7.74 -18.39 1.28
C GLU A 62 8.30 -19.24 0.13
N THR A 63 9.10 -20.24 0.50
CA THR A 63 9.61 -21.21 -0.47
C THR A 63 8.42 -21.94 -1.10
N PRO A 64 8.36 -22.07 -2.44
CA PRO A 64 7.30 -22.82 -3.09
C PRO A 64 7.22 -24.21 -2.48
N ILE A 65 6.00 -24.64 -2.15
CA ILE A 65 5.75 -25.99 -1.65
C ILE A 65 6.39 -26.94 -2.66
N LYS A 66 7.42 -27.66 -2.23
CA LYS A 66 8.08 -28.65 -3.08
C LYS A 66 6.98 -29.55 -3.61
N ALA A 67 6.88 -29.66 -4.93
CA ALA A 67 5.96 -30.59 -5.55
C ALA A 67 6.16 -31.95 -4.87
N LEU A 68 5.07 -32.56 -4.41
CA LEU A 68 5.13 -33.88 -3.83
C LEU A 68 5.72 -34.79 -4.91
N GLU A 69 6.89 -35.36 -4.65
CA GLU A 69 7.56 -36.28 -5.59
C GLU A 69 6.70 -37.54 -5.83
N LYS A 70 5.78 -37.82 -4.89
CA LYS A 70 4.87 -38.96 -4.93
C LYS A 70 3.55 -38.57 -5.58
N SER A 71 3.06 -39.47 -6.43
CA SER A 71 1.72 -39.35 -7.01
C SER A 71 0.64 -39.57 -5.95
N ASP A 72 -0.55 -38.96 -6.15
CA ASP A 72 -1.71 -39.13 -5.26
C ASP A 72 -2.04 -40.60 -4.98
N LYS A 73 -1.84 -41.47 -5.98
CA LYS A 73 -2.10 -42.90 -5.86
C LYS A 73 -1.17 -43.59 -4.86
N GLU A 74 0.09 -43.15 -4.79
CA GLU A 74 1.08 -43.68 -3.85
C GLU A 74 0.79 -43.19 -2.43
N LEU A 75 0.41 -41.92 -2.28
CA LEU A 75 0.02 -41.35 -0.98
C LEU A 75 -1.24 -42.02 -0.41
N LEU A 76 -2.24 -42.28 -1.26
CA LEU A 76 -3.45 -43.01 -0.86
C LEU A 76 -3.13 -44.45 -0.44
N ARG A 77 -2.19 -45.10 -1.13
CA ARG A 77 -1.75 -46.45 -0.77
C ARG A 77 -1.01 -46.47 0.56
N GLU A 78 -0.06 -45.55 0.79
CA GLU A 78 0.65 -45.42 2.06
C GLU A 78 -0.29 -45.12 3.23
N HIS A 79 -1.29 -44.26 3.03
CA HIS A 79 -2.26 -43.95 4.08
C HIS A 79 -3.16 -45.15 4.40
N ARG A 80 -3.63 -45.87 3.37
CA ARG A 80 -4.43 -47.08 3.55
C ARG A 80 -3.64 -48.16 4.26
N ASP A 81 -2.40 -48.40 3.83
CA ASP A 81 -1.56 -49.46 4.38
C ASP A 81 -1.20 -49.12 5.84
N LYS A 82 -0.90 -47.87 6.20
CA LYS A 82 -0.70 -47.45 7.61
C LYS A 82 -1.93 -47.62 8.51
N LYS A 83 -3.14 -47.56 7.96
CA LYS A 83 -4.38 -47.55 8.73
C LYS A 83 -4.97 -48.95 8.94
N TYR A 84 -4.70 -49.88 8.02
CA TYR A 84 -5.39 -51.17 7.96
C TYR A 84 -4.47 -52.38 7.86
N VAL A 85 -3.16 -52.19 7.70
CA VAL A 85 -2.13 -53.24 7.76
C VAL A 85 -1.31 -53.01 9.01
#